data_AF-A0A977L271-F1
#
_entry.id   AF-A0A977L271-F1
#
_cell.length_a   1.000
_cell.length_b   1.000
_cell.length_c   1.000
_cell.angle_alpha   90.00
_cell.angle_beta   90.00
_cell.angle_gamma   90.00
#
_symmetry.space_group_name_H-M   'P 1'
#
loop_
_entity.id
_entity.type
_entity.pdbx_description
1 polymer ?
#
loop_
_entity_poly.entity_id
_entity_poly.type
_entity_poly.pdbx_seq_one_letter_code
_entity_poly.pdbx_strand_id
1 'polypeptide(L)'
;MGDFNSDGKLDLATANFSSSTVSILLRNSANTGFDAKTDFSVGFGPNSVAVGDFNGDGKLDLATANENGNSVSILLRNSANTGFDAKTDFPVGYYPYSVAVGDF
;
A
#
# COMPACT_ATOMS: atom_id res chain seq x y z
N MET A 1 5.33 6.26 2.24
CA MET A 1 6.31 5.77 3.24
C MET A 1 5.57 5.53 4.53
N GLY A 2 6.02 4.59 5.35
CA GLY A 2 5.41 4.23 6.63
C GLY A 2 6.27 3.19 7.33
N ASP A 3 6.01 2.89 8.60
CA ASP A 3 6.62 1.76 9.29
C ASP A 3 5.71 0.52 9.11
N PHE A 4 6.08 -0.39 8.21
CA PHE A 4 5.25 -1.54 7.84
C PHE A 4 5.64 -2.83 8.56
N ASN A 5 6.71 -2.80 9.38
CA ASN A 5 7.19 -3.93 10.18
C ASN A 5 7.32 -3.61 11.68
N SER A 6 6.88 -2.42 12.10
CA SER A 6 6.91 -1.95 13.48
C SER A 6 8.30 -1.97 14.12
N ASP A 7 9.35 -1.71 13.32
CA ASP A 7 10.74 -1.60 13.78
C ASP A 7 11.19 -0.16 14.07
N GLY A 8 10.28 0.82 13.89
CA GLY A 8 10.52 2.24 14.12
C GLY A 8 11.23 2.95 12.98
N LYS A 9 11.43 2.31 11.82
CA LYS A 9 12.06 2.91 10.64
C LYS A 9 11.03 3.14 9.54
N LEU A 10 11.30 4.16 8.71
CA LEU A 10 10.46 4.43 7.54
C LEU A 10 10.83 3.51 6.37
N ASP A 11 9.84 2.72 5.97
CA ASP A 11 9.84 1.85 4.81
C ASP A 11 9.19 2.52 3.59
N LEU A 12 9.40 1.90 2.43
CA LEU A 12 8.87 2.37 1.15
C LEU A 12 7.69 1.51 0.68
N ALA A 13 6.68 2.17 0.10
CA ALA A 13 5.59 1.55 -0.64
C ALA A 13 5.57 2.14 -2.05
N THR A 14 5.44 1.31 -3.10
CA THR A 14 5.37 1.75 -4.50
C THR A 14 4.23 1.08 -5.24
N ALA A 15 3.47 1.85 -6.02
CA ALA A 15 2.48 1.30 -6.95
C ALA A 15 3.17 0.82 -8.24
N ASN A 16 2.88 -0.40 -8.67
CA ASN A 16 3.49 -1.01 -9.86
C ASN A 16 2.45 -1.15 -10.97
N PHE A 17 2.29 -0.09 -11.76
CA PHE A 17 1.24 0.05 -12.78
C PHE A 17 1.03 -1.21 -13.64
N SER A 18 2.08 -1.71 -14.29
CA SER A 18 1.98 -2.84 -15.21
C SER A 18 1.81 -4.19 -14.51
N SER A 19 2.27 -4.31 -13.26
CA SER A 19 2.24 -5.57 -12.51
C SER A 19 0.95 -5.76 -11.70
N SER A 20 0.13 -4.72 -11.56
CA SER A 20 -1.08 -4.74 -10.71
C SER A 20 -0.76 -5.14 -9.27
N THR A 21 0.35 -4.62 -8.75
CA THR A 21 0.80 -4.83 -7.38
C THR A 21 1.18 -3.51 -6.72
N VAL A 22 1.21 -3.52 -5.38
CA VAL A 22 1.99 -2.58 -4.58
C VAL A 22 3.19 -3.33 -4.01
N SER A 23 4.38 -2.73 -4.05
CA SER A 23 5.57 -3.29 -3.41
C SER A 23 5.85 -2.59 -2.10
N ILE A 24 6.20 -3.37 -1.08
CA ILE A 24 6.81 -2.89 0.17
C ILE A 24 8.29 -3.22 0.17
N LEU A 25 9.12 -2.23 0.45
CA LEU A 25 10.56 -2.39 0.64
C LEU A 25 10.90 -1.91 2.05
N LEU A 26 11.33 -2.86 2.89
CA LEU A 26 11.69 -2.55 4.28
C LEU A 26 13.05 -1.89 4.34
N ARG A 27 13.21 -0.94 5.24
CA ARG A 27 14.50 -0.30 5.51
C ARG A 27 15.46 -1.31 6.12
N ASN A 28 16.61 -1.49 5.49
CA ASN A 28 17.55 -2.51 5.92
C ASN A 28 18.08 -2.25 7.34
N SER A 29 18.61 -3.30 7.98
CA SER A 29 19.12 -3.22 9.36
C SER A 29 20.23 -2.18 9.55
N ALA A 30 21.05 -1.97 8.51
CA ALA A 30 22.14 -1.00 8.48
C ALA A 30 21.69 0.47 8.25
N ASN A 31 20.41 0.70 7.94
CA ASN A 31 19.84 2.01 7.59
C ASN A 31 20.51 2.71 6.39
N THR A 32 21.06 1.93 5.45
CA THR A 32 21.75 2.43 4.25
C THR A 32 20.96 2.24 2.97
N GLY A 33 19.86 1.48 3.02
CA GLY A 33 19.05 1.13 1.87
C GLY A 33 17.79 0.37 2.26
N PHE A 34 17.29 -0.42 1.31
CA PHE A 34 16.10 -1.23 1.49
C PHE A 34 16.37 -2.69 1.12
N ASP A 35 15.67 -3.60 1.78
CA ASP A 35 15.69 -5.03 1.48
C ASP A 35 14.90 -5.34 0.20
N ALA A 36 14.89 -6.62 -0.20
CA ALA A 36 14.14 -7.06 -1.37
C ALA A 36 12.64 -6.75 -1.22
N LYS A 37 12.03 -6.32 -2.32
CA LYS A 37 10.61 -5.96 -2.34
C LYS A 37 9.72 -7.18 -2.07
N THR A 38 8.65 -6.97 -1.32
CA THR A 38 7.51 -7.90 -1.23
C THR A 38 6.33 -7.29 -1.98
N ASP A 39 5.70 -8.06 -2.87
CA ASP A 39 4.59 -7.59 -3.68
C ASP A 39 3.24 -8.07 -3.13
N PHE A 40 2.26 -7.18 -3.16
CA PHE A 40 0.87 -7.48 -2.82
C PHE A 40 -0.02 -7.11 -4.00
N SER A 41 -0.92 -8.02 -4.40
CA SER A 41 -1.83 -7.80 -5.51
C SER A 41 -2.84 -6.70 -5.18
N VAL A 42 -3.07 -5.79 -6.14
CA VAL A 42 -4.06 -4.71 -6.09
C VAL A 42 -4.93 -4.75 -7.36
N GLY A 43 -5.76 -3.72 -7.60
CA GLY A 43 -6.51 -3.59 -8.85
C GLY A 43 -5.61 -3.28 -10.05
N PHE A 44 -6.19 -3.28 -11.26
CA PHE A 44 -5.43 -3.09 -12.49
C PHE A 44 -4.92 -1.65 -12.68
N GLY A 45 -3.65 -1.52 -13.05
CA GLY A 45 -3.04 -0.22 -13.33
C GLY A 45 -2.97 0.71 -12.11
N PRO A 46 -2.41 0.29 -10.96
CA PRO A 46 -2.27 1.18 -9.82
C PRO A 46 -1.33 2.33 -10.17
N ASN A 47 -1.82 3.56 -10.09
CA ASN A 47 -1.08 4.78 -10.43
C ASN A 47 -0.52 5.45 -9.16
N SER A 48 -1.25 5.36 -8.05
CA SER A 48 -0.89 5.98 -6.77
C SER A 48 -1.12 5.01 -5.61
N VAL A 49 -0.34 5.19 -4.54
CA VAL A 49 -0.50 4.52 -3.25
C VAL A 49 -0.52 5.54 -2.13
N ALA A 50 -1.47 5.42 -1.22
CA ALA A 50 -1.53 6.15 0.04
C ALA A 50 -1.48 5.19 1.23
N VAL A 51 -1.13 5.75 2.39
CA VAL A 51 -0.90 5.01 3.64
C VAL A 51 -1.72 5.67 4.73
N GLY A 52 -2.40 4.88 5.55
CA GLY A 52 -3.22 5.35 6.67
C GLY A 52 -3.74 4.17 7.48
N ASP A 53 -4.22 4.41 8.69
CA ASP A 53 -4.95 3.41 9.46
C ASP A 53 -6.44 3.47 9.06
N PHE A 54 -6.90 2.51 8.27
CA PHE A 54 -8.26 2.52 7.70
C PHE A 54 -9.24 1.67 8.50
N ASN A 55 -8.75 0.82 9.41
CA ASN A 55 -9.58 -0.04 10.24
C ASN A 55 -9.54 0.32 11.75
N GLY A 56 -8.72 1.30 12.13
CA GLY A 56 -8.60 1.81 13.50
C GLY A 56 -7.80 0.90 14.44
N ASP A 57 -6.95 0.02 13.92
CA ASP A 57 -6.18 -0.94 14.72
C ASP A 57 -4.79 -0.43 15.12
N GLY A 58 -4.43 0.79 14.70
CA GLY A 58 -3.14 1.41 14.96
C GLY A 58 -2.02 0.95 14.02
N LYS A 59 -2.29 0.13 13.02
CA LYS A 59 -1.34 -0.27 11.99
C LYS A 59 -1.58 0.50 10.69
N LEU A 60 -0.50 0.77 9.97
CA LEU A 60 -0.59 1.43 8.67
C LEU A 60 -1.06 0.43 7.60
N ASP A 61 -2.21 0.71 7.03
CA ASP A 61 -2.80 0.05 5.88
C ASP A 61 -2.41 0.74 4.56
N LEU A 62 -2.79 0.16 3.42
CA LEU A 62 -2.53 0.70 2.09
C LEU A 62 -3.82 0.92 1.30
N ALA A 63 -3.84 2.01 0.54
CA ALA A 63 -4.85 2.29 -0.47
C ALA A 63 -4.18 2.53 -1.82
N THR A 64 -4.67 1.92 -2.90
CA THR A 64 -4.20 2.20 -4.27
C THR A 64 -5.29 2.73 -5.17
N ALA A 65 -4.97 3.74 -5.98
CA ALA A 65 -5.83 4.21 -7.06
C ALA A 65 -5.53 3.41 -8.33
N ASN A 66 -6.48 2.59 -8.78
CA ASN A 66 -6.30 1.65 -9.88
C ASN A 66 -6.92 2.21 -11.16
N GLU A 67 -6.10 2.90 -11.95
CA GLU A 67 -6.53 3.66 -13.12
C GLU A 67 -7.28 2.79 -14.14
N ASN A 68 -6.70 1.64 -14.51
CA ASN A 68 -7.31 0.74 -15.49
C ASN A 68 -8.46 -0.08 -14.90
N GLY A 69 -8.46 -0.26 -13.58
CA GLY A 69 -9.50 -1.00 -12.84
C GLY A 69 -10.73 -0.17 -12.49
N ASN A 70 -10.67 1.16 -12.64
CA ASN A 70 -11.71 2.10 -12.17
C ASN A 70 -12.10 1.84 -10.70
N SER A 71 -11.12 1.54 -9.87
CA SER A 71 -11.33 1.17 -8.46
C SER A 71 -10.27 1.75 -7.55
N VAL A 72 -10.56 1.75 -6.25
CA VAL A 72 -9.57 1.87 -5.18
C VAL A 72 -9.45 0.51 -4.50
N SER A 73 -8.23 0.00 -4.32
CA SER A 73 -7.99 -1.19 -3.49
C SER A 73 -7.58 -0.77 -2.09
N ILE A 74 -8.11 -1.41 -1.06
CA ILE A 74 -7.67 -1.30 0.33
C ILE A 74 -7.04 -2.63 0.76
N LEU A 75 -5.82 -2.56 1.32
CA LEU A 75 -5.10 -3.69 1.89
C LEU A 75 -4.88 -3.41 3.37
N LEU A 76 -5.52 -4.20 4.23
CA LEU A 76 -5.39 -4.07 5.68
C LEU A 76 -4.16 -4.82 6.18
N ARG A 77 -3.37 -4.21 7.05
CA ARG A 77 -2.19 -4.83 7.65
C ARG A 77 -2.64 -5.88 8.66
N ASN A 78 -2.24 -7.12 8.43
CA ASN A 78 -2.64 -8.21 9.32
C ASN A 78 -1.64 -8.40 10.48
N SER A 79 -1.87 -9.41 11.30
CA SER A 79 -1.01 -9.68 12.47
C SER A 79 0.36 -10.26 12.11
N ALA A 80 0.59 -10.64 10.85
CA ALA A 80 1.92 -11.03 10.41
C ALA A 80 2.77 -9.76 10.24
N ASN A 81 4.02 -9.81 10.69
CA ASN A 81 4.87 -8.62 10.83
C ASN A 81 4.87 -7.70 9.60
N THR A 82 4.94 -8.27 8.40
CA THR A 82 5.04 -7.56 7.11
C THR A 82 3.88 -7.93 6.17
N GLY A 83 2.78 -8.47 6.70
CA GLY A 83 1.69 -9.05 5.90
C GLY A 83 0.50 -8.12 5.72
N PHE A 84 -0.18 -8.28 4.59
CA PHE A 84 -1.47 -7.65 4.31
C PHE A 84 -2.50 -8.72 3.97
N ASP A 85 -3.76 -8.46 4.33
CA ASP A 85 -4.87 -9.27 3.89
C ASP A 85 -5.15 -9.08 2.39
N ALA A 86 -5.99 -9.96 1.84
CA ALA A 86 -6.44 -9.81 0.46
C ALA A 86 -7.10 -8.44 0.26
N LYS A 87 -6.77 -7.80 -0.87
CA LYS A 87 -7.35 -6.50 -1.23
C LYS A 87 -8.88 -6.54 -1.21
N THR A 88 -9.48 -5.47 -0.72
CA THR A 88 -10.89 -5.15 -0.98
C THR A 88 -10.96 -4.05 -2.01
N ASP A 89 -11.72 -4.25 -3.09
CA ASP A 89 -11.86 -3.26 -4.15
C ASP A 89 -13.17 -2.48 -4.02
N PHE A 90 -13.07 -1.17 -4.13
CA PHE A 90 -14.20 -0.24 -4.15
C PHE A 90 -14.27 0.39 -5.55
N PRO A 91 -15.33 0.15 -6.33
CA PRO A 91 -15.54 0.83 -7.59
C PRO A 91 -15.62 2.34 -7.38
N VAL A 92 -14.95 3.10 -8.26
CA VAL A 92 -15.00 4.57 -8.29
C VAL A 92 -15.29 5.02 -9.72
N GLY A 93 -15.09 6.32 -10.00
CA GLY A 93 -15.17 6.85 -11.36
C GLY A 93 -14.09 6.30 -12.29
N TYR A 94 -14.14 6.74 -13.55
CA TYR A 94 -13.17 6.32 -14.56
C TYR A 94 -11.78 6.91 -14.31
N TYR A 95 -10.74 6.09 -14.54
CA TYR A 95 -9.34 6.49 -14.52
C TYR A 95 -8.90 7.22 -13.22
N PRO A 96 -9.08 6.63 -12.03
CA PRO A 96 -8.61 7.25 -10.79
C PRO A 96 -7.07 7.35 -10.81
N TYR A 97 -6.56 8.59 -10.76
CA TYR A 97 -5.12 8.87 -10.82
C TYR A 97 -4.44 8.85 -9.44
N SER A 98 -5.12 9.36 -8.41
CA SER A 98 -4.52 9.51 -7.10
C SER A 98 -5.53 9.27 -5.97
N VAL A 99 -5.01 8.83 -4.84
CA VAL A 99 -5.72 8.71 -3.56
C VAL A 99 -4.95 9.54 -2.53
N ALA A 100 -5.68 10.27 -1.68
CA ALA A 100 -5.14 11.03 -0.57
C ALA A 100 -5.86 10.62 0.71
N VAL A 101 -5.16 10.71 1.85
CA VAL A 101 -5.68 10.37 3.18
C VAL A 101 -5.64 11.61 4.04
N GLY A 102 -6.72 11.84 4.79
CA GLY A 102 -6.85 12.95 5.72
C GLY A 102 -8.08 12.75 6.61
N ASP A 103 -8.03 13.34 7.80
CA ASP A 103 -9.20 13.56 8.66
C ASP A 103 -9.63 15.02 8.42
N PHE A 104 -10.89 15.25 8.06
CA PHE A 104 -11.38 16.51 7.49
C PHE A 104 -12.44 17.19 8.35
#